data_AF-A0AAD8RDK8-F1
#
_entry.id   AF-A0AAD8RDK8-F1
#
_cell.length_a   1.000
_cell.length_b   1.000
_cell.length_c   1.000
_cell.angle_alpha   90.00
_cell.angle_beta   90.00
_cell.angle_gamma   90.00
#
_symmetry.space_group_name_H-M   'P 1'
#
loop_
_entity.id
_entity.type
_entity.pdbx_description
1 polymer ?
#
loop_
_entity_poly.entity_id
_entity_poly.type
_entity_poly.pdbx_seq_one_letter_code
_entity_poly.pdbx_strand_id
1 'polypeptide(L)'
;MFRGRLLPSDVPTVDRWEIETTIEGRLIEPVTNTVVYLKRYPSWEDGVVMAMQEALARIVCMHGDSIDVESGRQFFGRRSSLGLPMRTSGSREGLSWIQIQFEDMERYAYKVETLLRAEMCDLDFAKHTLTENNKKYKELERLIEWLADKRDALFNENVQLKKDNEKLLDKTLDQEAVILALQGQCAHLPLATPEDQEMEEEEDPEEVEFILLNGETRLIVAEEEDTPATNTRSHTPRMSARTYRNLFKTKI
;
A
#
# COMPACT_ATOMS: atom_id res chain seq x y z
N MET A 1 -6.26 -5.71 -42.10
CA MET A 1 -5.32 -6.64 -41.41
C MET A 1 -5.54 -6.56 -39.91
N PHE A 2 -5.51 -7.69 -39.21
CA PHE A 2 -5.60 -7.76 -37.74
C PHE A 2 -4.32 -8.40 -37.20
N ARG A 3 -3.70 -7.77 -36.19
CA ARG A 3 -2.50 -8.28 -35.52
C ARG A 3 -2.73 -8.30 -34.02
N GLY A 4 -2.51 -9.46 -33.40
CA GLY A 4 -2.67 -9.64 -31.97
C GLY A 4 -1.35 -9.72 -31.23
N ARG A 5 -1.32 -9.16 -30.03
CA ARG A 5 -0.26 -9.38 -29.05
C ARG A 5 -0.88 -9.68 -27.69
N LEU A 6 -0.50 -10.82 -27.10
CA LEU A 6 -0.79 -11.11 -25.71
C LEU A 6 0.03 -10.16 -24.83
N LEU A 7 -0.65 -9.40 -23.99
CA LEU A 7 -0.03 -8.52 -23.02
C LEU A 7 0.42 -9.34 -21.81
N PRO A 8 1.64 -9.11 -21.29
CA PRO A 8 2.09 -9.78 -20.08
C PRO A 8 1.15 -9.44 -18.93
N SER A 9 0.66 -10.48 -18.25
CA SER A 9 -0.19 -10.36 -17.07
C SER A 9 0.52 -11.02 -15.90
N ASP A 10 0.69 -10.27 -14.80
CA ASP A 10 1.19 -10.83 -13.54
C ASP A 10 0.18 -11.77 -12.85
N VAL A 11 -1.02 -11.95 -13.44
CA VAL A 11 -2.06 -12.84 -12.92
C VAL A 11 -2.26 -13.99 -13.91
N PRO A 12 -2.08 -15.26 -13.47
CA PRO A 12 -2.09 -16.41 -14.36
C PRO A 12 -3.45 -16.76 -15.00
N THR A 13 -4.52 -16.04 -14.68
CA THR A 13 -5.90 -16.43 -15.07
C THR A 13 -6.64 -15.43 -15.95
N VAL A 14 -6.07 -14.25 -16.23
CA VAL A 14 -6.72 -13.25 -17.09
C VAL A 14 -5.78 -12.83 -18.20
N ASP A 15 -5.99 -13.43 -19.36
CA ASP A 15 -5.35 -13.02 -20.60
C ASP A 15 -5.82 -11.63 -21.00
N ARG A 16 -4.93 -10.90 -21.66
CA ARG A 16 -5.22 -9.58 -22.22
C ARG A 16 -4.61 -9.49 -23.60
N TRP A 17 -5.45 -9.31 -24.59
CA TRP A 17 -5.04 -9.21 -25.97
C TRP A 17 -5.11 -7.77 -26.43
N GLU A 18 -4.02 -7.29 -26.99
CA GLU A 18 -3.98 -6.03 -27.72
C GLU A 18 -4.07 -6.34 -29.21
N ILE A 19 -5.08 -5.78 -29.87
CA ILE A 19 -5.38 -6.03 -31.27
C ILE A 19 -5.20 -4.73 -32.02
N GLU A 20 -4.20 -4.71 -32.89
CA GLU A 20 -3.99 -3.67 -33.88
C GLU A 20 -4.78 -4.03 -35.14
N THR A 21 -5.62 -3.10 -35.59
CA THR A 21 -6.39 -3.23 -36.81
C THR A 21 -5.96 -2.16 -37.79
N THR A 22 -5.62 -2.59 -39.01
CA THR A 22 -5.31 -1.71 -40.14
C THR A 22 -6.36 -1.89 -41.23
N ILE A 23 -7.05 -0.81 -41.58
CA ILE A 23 -7.94 -0.70 -42.72
C ILE A 23 -7.21 0.09 -43.79
N GLU A 24 -6.84 -0.56 -44.88
CA GLU A 24 -6.14 0.08 -45.98
C GLU A 24 -7.05 1.09 -46.69
N GLY A 25 -6.52 2.29 -46.91
CA GLY A 25 -7.18 3.31 -47.70
C GLY A 25 -7.16 2.99 -49.19
N ARG A 26 -7.97 3.70 -49.97
CA ARG A 26 -7.99 3.60 -51.43
C ARG A 26 -7.07 4.65 -52.03
N LEU A 27 -6.25 4.25 -53.01
CA LEU A 27 -5.46 5.16 -53.85
C LEU A 27 -6.23 5.65 -55.08
N ILE A 28 -7.45 5.16 -55.28
CA ILE A 28 -8.34 5.47 -56.41
C ILE A 28 -9.64 6.03 -55.84
N GLU A 29 -10.24 6.99 -56.54
CA GLU A 29 -11.44 7.70 -56.10
C GLU A 29 -12.61 6.77 -55.67
N PRO A 30 -13.29 7.04 -54.55
CA PRO A 30 -12.95 8.06 -53.55
C PRO A 30 -11.66 7.71 -52.81
N VAL A 31 -10.66 8.60 -52.86
CA VAL A 31 -9.38 8.42 -52.16
C VAL A 31 -9.63 8.47 -50.66
N THR A 32 -9.17 7.45 -49.94
CA THR A 32 -9.33 7.39 -48.48
C THR A 32 -8.00 7.12 -47.79
N ASN A 33 -7.87 7.65 -46.58
CA ASN A 33 -6.69 7.42 -45.76
C ASN A 33 -6.73 6.02 -45.14
N THR A 34 -5.55 5.42 -44.97
CA THR A 34 -5.40 4.22 -44.14
C THR A 34 -5.75 4.54 -42.70
N VAL A 35 -6.57 3.71 -42.07
CA VAL A 35 -6.97 3.84 -40.68
C VAL A 35 -6.30 2.74 -39.87
N VAL A 36 -5.54 3.12 -38.86
CA VAL A 36 -4.92 2.21 -37.90
C VAL A 36 -5.48 2.51 -36.52
N TYR A 37 -5.92 1.49 -35.80
CA TYR A 37 -6.35 1.63 -34.42
C TYR A 37 -6.00 0.39 -33.59
N LEU A 38 -5.92 0.60 -32.29
CA LEU A 38 -5.50 -0.41 -31.32
C LEU A 38 -6.52 -0.47 -30.18
N LYS A 39 -6.97 -1.69 -29.87
CA LYS A 39 -7.90 -1.96 -28.77
C LYS A 39 -7.45 -3.15 -27.94
N ARG A 40 -7.93 -3.21 -26.70
CA ARG A 40 -7.63 -4.27 -25.74
C ARG A 40 -8.89 -5.06 -25.43
N TYR A 41 -8.73 -6.37 -25.34
CA TYR A 41 -9.81 -7.33 -25.10
C TYR A 41 -9.34 -8.43 -24.14
N PRO A 42 -10.25 -9.08 -23.40
CA PRO A 42 -9.89 -10.17 -22.49
C PRO A 42 -9.54 -11.46 -23.23
N SER A 43 -10.09 -11.68 -24.43
CA SER A 43 -9.85 -12.87 -25.24
C SER A 43 -9.42 -12.48 -26.65
N TRP A 44 -8.65 -13.34 -27.29
CA TRP A 44 -8.28 -13.18 -28.70
C TRP A 44 -9.51 -13.32 -29.60
N GLU A 45 -10.30 -14.38 -29.38
CA GLU A 45 -11.45 -14.74 -30.22
C GLU A 45 -12.52 -13.63 -30.22
N ASP A 46 -12.98 -13.20 -29.05
CA ASP A 46 -13.97 -12.12 -28.97
C ASP A 46 -13.35 -10.81 -29.44
N GLY A 47 -12.09 -10.55 -29.09
CA GLY A 47 -11.39 -9.34 -29.49
C GLY A 47 -11.32 -9.18 -31.01
N VAL A 48 -11.00 -10.25 -31.74
CA VAL A 48 -10.96 -10.22 -33.21
C VAL A 48 -12.36 -10.00 -33.79
N VAL A 49 -13.40 -10.66 -33.26
CA VAL A 49 -14.78 -10.47 -33.71
C VAL A 49 -15.22 -9.01 -33.55
N MET A 50 -14.94 -8.41 -32.39
CA MET A 50 -15.26 -7.01 -32.12
C MET A 50 -14.44 -6.06 -33.01
N ALA A 51 -13.15 -6.35 -33.20
CA ALA A 51 -12.29 -5.58 -34.10
C ALA A 51 -12.78 -5.66 -35.56
N MET A 52 -13.23 -6.82 -36.02
CA MET A 52 -13.83 -7.02 -37.35
C MET A 52 -15.13 -6.23 -37.51
N GLN A 53 -16.00 -6.29 -36.51
CA GLN A 53 -17.27 -5.55 -36.50
C GLN A 53 -17.02 -4.04 -36.60
N GLU A 54 -16.09 -3.50 -35.81
CA GLU A 54 -15.72 -2.09 -35.89
C GLU A 54 -15.07 -1.74 -37.24
N ALA A 55 -14.20 -2.61 -37.77
CA ALA A 55 -13.54 -2.39 -39.05
C ALA A 55 -14.58 -2.28 -40.18
N LEU A 56 -15.55 -3.19 -40.20
CA LEU A 56 -16.66 -3.15 -41.15
C LEU A 56 -17.47 -1.85 -40.99
N ALA A 57 -17.82 -1.46 -39.77
CA ALA A 57 -18.59 -0.24 -39.53
C ALA A 57 -17.83 1.04 -39.99
N ARG A 58 -16.50 1.06 -39.84
CA ARG A 58 -15.66 2.15 -40.35
C ARG A 58 -15.56 2.13 -41.88
N ILE A 59 -15.42 0.95 -42.50
CA ILE A 59 -15.42 0.81 -43.97
C ILE A 59 -16.75 1.30 -44.56
N VAL A 60 -17.88 0.92 -43.97
CA VAL A 60 -19.21 1.37 -44.41
C VAL A 60 -19.36 2.89 -44.22
N CYS A 61 -18.77 3.46 -43.16
CA CYS A 61 -18.77 4.91 -43.01
C CYS A 61 -17.92 5.63 -44.08
N MET A 62 -16.74 5.07 -44.43
CA MET A 62 -15.82 5.68 -45.39
C MET A 62 -16.28 5.53 -46.84
N HIS A 63 -16.97 4.45 -47.16
CA HIS A 63 -17.31 4.08 -48.53
C HIS A 63 -18.81 3.91 -48.77
N GLY A 64 -19.64 4.27 -47.80
CA GLY A 64 -21.09 4.02 -47.81
C GLY A 64 -21.78 4.56 -49.06
N ASP A 65 -21.37 5.72 -49.55
CA ASP A 65 -21.95 6.36 -50.73
C ASP A 65 -21.58 5.66 -52.05
N SER A 66 -20.53 4.82 -52.03
CA SER A 66 -20.11 3.99 -53.16
C SER A 66 -20.66 2.55 -53.09
N ILE A 67 -21.37 2.19 -52.01
CA ILE A 67 -22.01 0.89 -51.89
C ILE A 67 -23.28 0.91 -52.73
N ASP A 68 -23.46 -0.12 -53.55
CA ASP A 68 -24.67 -0.31 -54.35
C ASP A 68 -25.93 -0.24 -53.46
N VAL A 69 -26.90 0.57 -53.90
CA VAL A 69 -28.19 0.81 -53.21
C VAL A 69 -29.05 -0.45 -53.20
N GLU A 70 -28.76 -1.46 -54.04
CA GLU A 70 -29.41 -2.76 -53.94
C GLU A 70 -28.70 -3.71 -52.96
N SER A 71 -27.48 -3.36 -52.53
CA SER A 71 -26.72 -4.16 -51.57
C SER A 71 -27.26 -4.00 -50.15
N GLY A 72 -27.50 -5.12 -49.47
CA GLY A 72 -27.81 -5.12 -48.04
C GLY A 72 -26.73 -4.49 -47.15
N ARG A 73 -25.51 -4.30 -47.67
CA ARG A 73 -24.37 -3.70 -46.94
C ARG A 73 -24.57 -2.22 -46.63
N GLN A 74 -25.38 -1.50 -47.41
CA GLN A 74 -25.66 -0.09 -47.17
C GLN A 74 -26.33 0.16 -45.81
N PHE A 75 -26.99 -0.87 -45.27
CA PHE A 75 -27.73 -0.80 -44.02
C PHE A 75 -26.86 -1.04 -42.80
N PHE A 76 -25.61 -1.48 -42.97
CA PHE A 76 -24.75 -1.79 -41.84
C PHE A 76 -24.47 -0.55 -40.98
N GLY A 77 -24.19 -0.79 -39.71
CA GLY A 77 -23.77 0.24 -38.77
C GLY A 77 -22.57 1.03 -39.29
N ARG A 78 -22.49 2.30 -38.91
CA ARG A 78 -21.41 3.21 -39.31
C ARG A 78 -20.64 3.66 -38.07
N ARG A 79 -19.32 3.69 -38.17
CA ARG A 79 -18.44 4.31 -37.17
C ARG A 79 -17.51 5.33 -37.80
N SER A 80 -17.27 6.42 -37.09
CA SER A 80 -16.31 7.44 -37.49
C SER A 80 -14.88 6.89 -37.48
N SER A 81 -13.92 7.68 -37.98
CA SER A 81 -12.49 7.39 -37.85
C SER A 81 -12.00 7.24 -36.40
N LEU A 82 -12.75 7.81 -35.43
CA LEU A 82 -12.49 7.66 -34.00
C LEU A 82 -13.19 6.43 -33.38
N GLY A 83 -13.95 5.68 -34.18
CA GLY A 83 -14.70 4.51 -33.72
C GLY A 83 -16.01 4.84 -33.02
N LEU A 84 -16.52 6.07 -33.16
CA LEU A 84 -17.80 6.48 -32.59
C LEU A 84 -18.95 6.12 -33.53
N PRO A 85 -20.08 5.59 -33.03
CA PRO A 85 -21.22 5.27 -33.87
C PRO A 85 -21.77 6.53 -34.54
N MET A 86 -22.06 6.43 -35.83
CA MET A 86 -22.61 7.50 -36.64
C MET A 86 -24.03 7.18 -37.07
N ARG A 87 -24.86 8.23 -37.18
CA ARG A 87 -26.21 8.12 -37.73
C ARG A 87 -26.15 8.23 -39.24
N THR A 88 -27.06 7.55 -39.91
CA THR A 88 -27.37 7.83 -41.31
C THR A 88 -27.89 9.26 -41.42
N SER A 89 -27.49 9.97 -42.46
CA SER A 89 -27.97 11.33 -42.74
C SER A 89 -29.48 11.33 -43.01
N GLY A 90 -30.22 12.23 -42.37
CA GLY A 90 -31.67 12.39 -42.55
C GLY A 90 -32.47 12.29 -41.24
N SER A 91 -33.80 12.48 -41.33
CA SER A 91 -34.69 12.19 -40.20
C SER A 91 -34.83 10.68 -40.03
N ARG A 92 -34.78 10.19 -38.79
CA ARG A 92 -35.00 8.78 -38.46
C ARG A 92 -36.37 8.28 -38.93
N GLU A 93 -37.36 9.17 -39.02
CA GLU A 93 -38.71 8.88 -39.51
C GLU A 93 -38.73 8.51 -41.00
N GLY A 94 -37.72 8.92 -41.77
CA GLY A 94 -37.58 8.59 -43.18
C GLY A 94 -36.74 7.33 -43.45
N LEU A 95 -36.22 6.67 -42.41
CA LEU A 95 -35.41 5.46 -42.55
C LEU A 95 -36.28 4.20 -42.57
N SER A 96 -35.84 3.20 -43.32
CA SER A 96 -36.47 1.88 -43.28
C SER A 96 -36.26 1.22 -41.91
N TRP A 97 -37.16 0.32 -41.52
CA TRP A 97 -37.04 -0.40 -40.25
C TRP A 97 -35.70 -1.16 -40.13
N ILE A 98 -35.18 -1.67 -41.25
CA ILE A 98 -33.91 -2.40 -41.33
C ILE A 98 -32.74 -1.47 -41.00
N GLN A 99 -32.71 -0.26 -41.59
CA GLN A 99 -31.69 0.76 -41.30
C GLN A 99 -31.67 1.11 -39.81
N ILE A 100 -32.85 1.32 -39.24
CA ILE A 100 -33.01 1.61 -37.82
C ILE A 100 -32.44 0.48 -36.97
N GLN A 101 -32.75 -0.78 -37.30
CA GLN A 101 -32.28 -1.94 -36.55
C GLN A 101 -30.76 -2.05 -36.56
N PHE A 102 -30.11 -1.92 -37.73
CA PHE A 102 -28.66 -2.01 -37.83
C PHE A 102 -27.95 -0.83 -37.13
N GLU A 103 -28.50 0.38 -37.20
CA GLU A 103 -27.97 1.50 -36.41
C GLU A 103 -28.06 1.24 -34.90
N ASP A 104 -29.17 0.70 -34.44
CA ASP A 104 -29.37 0.43 -33.02
C ASP A 104 -28.46 -0.72 -32.54
N MET A 105 -28.27 -1.76 -33.37
CA MET A 105 -27.30 -2.84 -33.12
C MET A 105 -25.86 -2.30 -33.05
N GLU A 106 -25.49 -1.36 -33.92
CA GLU A 106 -24.15 -0.74 -33.89
C GLU A 106 -23.92 0.03 -32.58
N ARG A 107 -24.91 0.82 -32.15
CA ARG A 107 -24.83 1.55 -30.88
C ARG A 107 -24.77 0.60 -29.69
N TYR A 108 -25.51 -0.51 -29.76
CA TYR A 108 -25.46 -1.54 -28.73
C TYR A 108 -24.08 -2.19 -28.67
N ALA A 109 -23.51 -2.60 -29.81
CA ALA A 109 -22.16 -3.15 -29.89
C ALA A 109 -21.11 -2.18 -29.30
N TYR A 110 -21.16 -0.90 -29.69
CA TYR A 110 -20.29 0.14 -29.14
C TYR A 110 -20.45 0.30 -27.62
N LYS A 111 -21.69 0.22 -27.10
CA LYS A 111 -21.96 0.28 -25.66
C LYS A 111 -21.35 -0.90 -24.92
N VAL A 112 -21.51 -2.12 -25.45
CA VAL A 112 -20.90 -3.34 -24.89
C VAL A 112 -19.37 -3.21 -24.86
N GLU A 113 -18.73 -2.72 -25.93
CA GLU A 113 -17.28 -2.45 -25.94
C GLU A 113 -16.86 -1.44 -24.87
N THR A 114 -17.66 -0.40 -24.66
CA THR A 114 -17.37 0.65 -23.68
C THR A 114 -17.45 0.10 -22.26
N LEU A 115 -18.47 -0.72 -21.96
CA LEU A 115 -18.61 -1.39 -20.67
C LEU A 115 -17.48 -2.37 -20.42
N LEU A 116 -17.15 -3.20 -21.42
CA LEU A 116 -16.04 -4.15 -21.32
C LEU A 116 -14.72 -3.44 -21.02
N ARG A 117 -14.46 -2.29 -21.67
CA ARG A 117 -13.27 -1.49 -21.40
C ARG A 117 -13.26 -0.95 -19.97
N ALA A 118 -14.40 -0.47 -19.47
CA ALA A 118 -14.51 0.01 -18.10
C ALA A 118 -14.22 -1.10 -17.09
N GLU A 119 -14.84 -2.27 -17.27
CA GLU A 119 -14.60 -3.45 -16.41
C GLU A 119 -13.13 -3.89 -16.44
N MET A 120 -12.48 -3.86 -17.60
CA MET A 120 -11.05 -4.17 -17.71
C MET A 120 -10.18 -3.19 -16.92
N CYS A 121 -10.52 -1.90 -16.93
CA CYS A 121 -9.83 -0.86 -16.15
C CYS A 121 -10.06 -1.05 -14.63
N ASP A 122 -11.29 -1.36 -14.23
CA ASP A 122 -11.61 -1.61 -12.82
C ASP A 122 -10.88 -2.84 -12.29
N LEU A 123 -10.79 -3.90 -13.10
CA LEU A 123 -9.99 -5.09 -12.80
C LEU A 123 -8.50 -4.77 -12.68
N ASP A 124 -7.95 -3.88 -13.52
CA ASP A 124 -6.56 -3.41 -13.37
C ASP A 124 -6.32 -2.69 -12.06
N PHE A 125 -7.23 -1.79 -11.69
CA PHE A 125 -7.15 -1.05 -10.45
C PHE A 125 -7.24 -1.96 -9.22
N ALA A 126 -8.20 -2.89 -9.22
CA ALA A 126 -8.35 -3.89 -8.17
C ALA A 126 -7.09 -4.77 -8.06
N LYS A 127 -6.51 -5.19 -9.19
CA LYS A 127 -5.26 -5.95 -9.25
C LYS A 127 -4.08 -5.19 -8.65
N HIS A 128 -3.93 -3.92 -9.01
CA HIS A 128 -2.85 -3.07 -8.47
C HIS A 128 -2.95 -3.00 -6.95
N THR A 129 -4.15 -2.72 -6.45
CA THR A 129 -4.45 -2.65 -5.02
C THR A 129 -4.16 -3.97 -4.31
N LEU A 130 -4.56 -5.11 -4.89
CA LEU A 130 -4.28 -6.44 -4.32
C LEU A 130 -2.76 -6.71 -4.24
N THR A 131 -2.02 -6.34 -5.28
CA THR A 131 -0.57 -6.52 -5.34
C THR A 131 0.14 -5.69 -4.26
N GLU A 132 -0.28 -4.44 -4.06
CA GLU A 132 0.23 -3.58 -2.99
C GLU A 132 -0.08 -4.15 -1.61
N ASN A 133 -1.31 -4.64 -1.41
CA ASN A 133 -1.69 -5.26 -0.14
C ASN A 133 -0.87 -6.53 0.15
N ASN A 134 -0.65 -7.38 -0.85
CA ASN A 134 0.18 -8.58 -0.70
C ASN A 134 1.64 -8.24 -0.34
N LYS A 135 2.20 -7.14 -0.85
CA LYS A 135 3.52 -6.66 -0.43
C LYS A 135 3.51 -6.26 1.05
N LYS A 136 2.51 -5.48 1.47
CA LYS A 136 2.34 -5.08 2.88
C LYS A 136 2.17 -6.28 3.81
N TYR A 137 1.41 -7.31 3.40
CA TYR A 137 1.27 -8.53 4.18
C TYR A 137 2.60 -9.25 4.38
N LYS A 138 3.41 -9.39 3.32
CA LYS A 138 4.75 -9.98 3.43
C LYS A 138 5.70 -9.18 4.32
N GLU A 139 5.60 -7.85 4.31
CA GLU A 139 6.36 -6.99 5.22
C GLU A 139 5.93 -7.18 6.67
N LEU A 140 4.62 -7.29 6.92
CA LEU A 140 4.08 -7.59 8.24
C LEU A 140 4.50 -8.97 8.75
N GLU A 141 4.51 -10.00 7.89
CA GLU A 141 5.00 -11.34 8.24
C GLU A 141 6.47 -11.29 8.70
N ARG A 142 7.34 -10.60 7.95
CA ARG A 142 8.74 -10.40 8.34
C ARG A 142 8.89 -9.66 9.67
N LEU A 143 8.04 -8.66 9.91
CA LEU A 143 8.06 -7.92 11.17
C LEU A 143 7.63 -8.79 12.35
N ILE A 144 6.62 -9.65 12.15
CA ILE A 144 6.16 -10.61 13.17
C ILE A 144 7.28 -11.60 13.51
N GLU A 145 7.96 -12.16 12.51
CA GLU A 145 9.11 -13.05 12.71
C GLU A 145 10.23 -12.34 13.49
N TRP A 146 10.60 -11.13 13.08
CA TRP A 146 11.62 -10.33 13.78
C TRP A 146 11.26 -10.03 15.24
N LEU A 147 9.98 -9.72 15.51
CA LEU A 147 9.51 -9.50 16.89
C LEU A 147 9.54 -10.78 17.72
N ALA A 148 9.25 -11.94 17.13
CA ALA A 148 9.35 -13.23 17.80
C ALA A 148 10.81 -13.53 18.19
N ASP A 149 11.75 -13.36 17.27
CA ASP A 149 13.19 -13.52 17.55
C ASP A 149 13.66 -12.58 18.66
N LYS A 150 13.23 -11.32 18.62
CA LYS A 150 13.61 -10.33 19.64
C LYS A 150 13.02 -10.67 21.01
N ARG A 151 11.77 -11.13 21.06
CA ARG A 151 11.13 -11.60 22.29
C ARG A 151 11.91 -12.76 22.90
N ASP A 152 12.29 -13.74 22.07
CA ASP A 152 12.98 -14.94 22.55
C ASP A 152 14.40 -14.60 23.04
N ALA A 153 15.10 -13.68 22.37
CA ALA A 153 16.38 -13.14 22.84
C ALA A 153 16.25 -12.45 24.22
N LEU A 154 15.27 -11.56 24.38
CA LEU A 154 15.02 -10.86 25.66
C LEU A 154 14.59 -11.82 26.78
N PHE A 155 13.84 -12.87 26.44
CA PHE A 155 13.46 -13.90 27.39
C PHE A 155 14.69 -14.64 27.92
N ASN A 156 15.59 -15.05 27.03
CA ASN A 156 16.83 -15.73 27.39
C ASN A 156 17.76 -14.84 28.24
N GLU A 157 17.86 -13.55 27.88
CA GLU A 157 18.61 -12.57 28.66
C GLU A 157 18.04 -12.42 30.07
N ASN A 158 16.71 -12.31 30.22
CA ASN A 158 16.07 -12.25 31.53
C ASN A 158 16.31 -13.52 32.37
N VAL A 159 16.31 -14.70 31.74
CA VAL A 159 16.62 -15.96 32.42
C VAL A 159 18.08 -15.95 32.93
N GLN A 160 19.01 -15.43 32.13
CA GLN A 160 20.41 -15.33 32.52
C GLN A 160 20.61 -14.34 33.67
N LEU A 161 20.02 -13.15 33.58
CA LEU A 161 20.08 -12.14 34.64
C LEU A 161 19.50 -12.66 35.97
N LYS A 162 18.41 -13.43 35.93
CA LYS A 162 17.87 -14.07 37.14
C LYS A 162 18.87 -15.02 37.79
N LYS A 163 19.53 -15.88 37.00
CA LYS A 163 20.57 -16.79 37.52
C LYS A 163 21.76 -16.04 38.12
N ASP A 164 22.16 -14.95 37.48
CA ASP A 164 23.29 -14.16 37.97
C ASP A 164 22.93 -13.40 39.25
N ASN A 165 21.69 -12.91 39.37
CA ASN A 165 21.17 -12.33 40.61
C ASN A 165 21.10 -13.36 41.76
N GLU A 166 20.63 -14.58 41.49
CA GLU A 166 20.61 -15.68 42.48
C GLU A 166 22.02 -15.98 43.00
N LYS A 167 23.01 -16.09 42.11
CA LYS A 167 24.42 -16.30 42.52
C LYS A 167 24.99 -15.15 43.33
N LEU A 168 24.63 -13.91 43.02
CA LEU A 168 25.06 -12.74 43.78
C LEU A 168 24.45 -12.77 45.18
N LEU A 169 23.17 -13.12 45.29
CA LEU A 169 22.50 -13.26 46.58
C LEU A 169 23.19 -14.34 47.45
N ASP A 170 23.50 -15.50 46.89
CA ASP A 170 24.23 -16.56 47.61
C ASP A 170 25.59 -16.06 48.14
N LYS A 171 26.35 -15.33 47.30
CA LYS A 171 27.63 -14.75 47.71
C LYS A 171 27.47 -13.70 48.82
N THR A 172 26.44 -12.87 48.77
CA THR A 172 26.16 -11.87 49.81
C THR A 172 25.83 -12.57 51.13
N LEU A 173 25.02 -13.63 51.10
CA LEU A 173 24.71 -14.43 52.29
C LEU A 173 25.96 -15.09 52.88
N ASP A 174 26.85 -15.63 52.03
CA ASP A 174 28.14 -16.17 52.47
C ASP A 174 29.02 -15.10 53.14
N GLN A 175 29.08 -13.89 52.57
CA GLN A 175 29.82 -12.77 53.14
C GLN A 175 29.24 -12.31 54.48
N GLU A 176 27.92 -12.21 54.61
CA GLU A 176 27.24 -11.88 55.87
C GLU A 176 27.53 -12.92 56.96
N ALA A 177 27.52 -14.21 56.62
CA ALA A 177 27.86 -15.28 57.54
C ALA A 177 29.31 -15.16 58.06
N VAL A 178 30.27 -14.81 57.18
CA VAL A 178 31.66 -14.55 57.57
C VAL A 178 31.77 -13.34 58.49
N ILE A 179 31.07 -12.24 58.18
CA ILE A 179 31.05 -11.04 59.02
C ILE A 179 30.51 -11.35 60.42
N LEU A 180 29.38 -12.08 60.50
CA LEU A 180 28.81 -12.48 61.79
C LEU A 180 29.76 -13.36 62.60
N ALA A 181 30.47 -14.29 61.95
CA ALA A 181 31.47 -15.13 62.62
C ALA A 181 32.65 -14.30 63.16
N LEU A 182 33.13 -13.32 62.40
CA LEU A 182 34.18 -12.39 62.83
C LEU A 182 33.72 -11.50 63.99
N GLN A 183 32.52 -10.95 63.93
CA GLN A 183 31.94 -10.16 65.02
C GLN A 183 31.81 -10.97 66.32
N GLY A 184 31.42 -12.25 66.23
CA GLY A 184 31.38 -13.16 67.37
C GLY A 184 32.77 -13.38 68.01
N GLN A 185 33.83 -13.47 67.20
CA GLN A 185 35.20 -13.60 67.70
C GLN A 185 35.72 -12.31 68.36
N CYS A 186 35.36 -11.15 67.82
CA CYS A 186 35.74 -9.85 68.38
C CYS A 186 35.02 -9.49 69.69
N ALA A 187 33.87 -10.12 70.00
CA ALA A 187 33.12 -9.89 71.24
C ALA A 187 33.89 -10.26 72.53
N HIS A 188 35.03 -10.96 72.41
CA HIS A 188 35.89 -11.34 73.53
C HIS A 188 37.08 -10.40 73.74
N LEU A 189 37.29 -9.43 72.84
CA LEU A 189 38.31 -8.41 73.02
C LEU A 189 37.81 -7.39 74.06
N PRO A 190 38.63 -7.03 75.07
CA PRO A 190 38.26 -6.04 76.06
C PRO A 190 37.95 -4.73 75.32
N LEU A 191 36.76 -4.16 75.57
CA LEU A 191 36.41 -2.83 75.09
C LEU A 191 37.53 -1.89 75.54
N ALA A 192 38.34 -1.44 74.58
CA ALA A 192 39.16 -0.26 74.79
C ALA A 192 38.18 0.86 75.14
N THR A 193 38.38 1.45 76.32
CA THR A 193 37.72 2.69 76.70
C THR A 193 37.88 3.69 75.55
N PRO A 194 36.81 4.41 75.15
CA PRO A 194 36.91 5.39 74.10
C PRO A 194 37.90 6.47 74.56
N GLU A 195 39.11 6.46 74.02
CA GLU A 195 39.94 7.65 74.02
C GLU A 195 39.28 8.62 73.04
N ASP A 196 39.01 9.82 73.51
CA ASP A 196 38.55 10.98 72.74
C ASP A 196 39.39 11.12 71.47
N GLN A 197 38.94 10.53 70.37
CA GLN A 197 39.39 10.89 69.04
C GLN A 197 38.51 12.04 68.59
N GLU A 198 39.12 13.22 68.63
CA GLU A 198 38.61 14.46 68.04
C GLU A 198 37.98 14.15 66.68
N MET A 199 36.71 14.57 66.53
CA MET A 199 36.03 14.62 65.23
C MET A 199 36.91 15.42 64.27
N GLU A 200 37.54 14.75 63.30
CA GLU A 200 38.00 15.42 62.10
C GLU A 200 36.78 15.94 61.35
N GLU A 201 36.82 17.24 61.05
CA GLU A 201 35.79 18.01 60.37
C GLU A 201 35.33 17.29 59.09
N GLU A 202 34.01 17.19 58.91
CA GLU A 202 33.39 16.83 57.63
C GLU A 202 33.90 17.78 56.54
N GLU A 203 34.74 17.29 55.63
CA GLU A 203 35.05 17.99 54.40
C GLU A 203 33.77 18.08 53.56
N ASP A 204 33.37 19.33 53.27
CA ASP A 204 32.25 19.67 52.39
C ASP A 204 32.34 18.90 51.06
N PRO A 205 31.20 18.46 50.48
CA PRO A 205 31.19 17.69 49.25
C PRO A 205 31.82 18.48 48.08
N GLU A 206 32.86 17.92 47.45
CA GLU A 206 33.46 18.46 46.23
C GLU A 206 32.40 18.60 45.12
N GLU A 207 32.22 19.84 44.63
CA GLU A 207 31.42 20.15 43.44
C GLU A 207 32.09 19.55 42.19
N VAL A 208 31.54 18.47 41.66
CA VAL A 208 32.06 17.84 40.44
C VAL A 208 31.46 18.51 39.20
N GLU A 209 32.26 19.34 38.50
CA GLU A 209 31.90 19.89 37.20
C GLU A 209 32.03 18.85 36.07
N PHE A 210 30.94 18.59 35.34
CA PHE A 210 30.94 17.76 34.14
C PHE A 210 30.86 18.61 32.87
N ILE A 211 31.78 18.37 31.94
CA ILE A 211 31.81 19.01 30.61
C ILE A 211 31.11 18.08 29.60
N LEU A 212 30.00 18.55 29.02
CA LEU A 212 29.28 17.83 27.97
C LEU A 212 30.05 17.94 26.64
N LEU A 213 29.89 16.93 25.77
CA LEU A 213 30.55 16.81 24.44
C LEU A 213 30.29 17.99 23.47
N ASN A 214 29.36 18.89 23.81
CA ASN A 214 29.04 20.12 23.06
C ASN A 214 29.71 21.40 23.61
N GLY A 215 30.53 21.30 24.66
CA GLY A 215 31.24 22.44 25.25
C GLY A 215 30.42 23.30 26.23
N GLU A 216 29.23 22.85 26.62
CA GLU A 216 28.42 23.48 27.67
C GLU A 216 28.77 22.88 29.05
N THR A 217 29.13 23.73 30.01
CA THR A 217 29.25 23.38 31.43
C THR A 217 27.90 23.53 32.12
N ARG A 218 27.50 22.54 32.91
CA ARG A 218 26.33 22.63 33.81
C ARG A 218 26.73 22.15 35.20
N LEU A 219 26.48 23.00 36.19
CA LEU A 219 26.59 22.67 37.62
C LEU A 219 25.36 21.85 38.02
N ILE A 220 25.57 20.68 38.62
CA ILE A 220 24.48 19.91 39.26
C ILE A 220 24.75 19.98 40.76
N VAL A 221 24.02 20.86 41.46
CA VAL A 221 23.95 20.85 42.92
C VAL A 221 23.05 19.68 43.30
N ALA A 222 23.55 18.76 44.13
CA ALA A 222 22.73 17.72 44.72
C ALA A 222 21.78 18.37 45.74
N GLU A 223 20.63 18.86 45.29
CA GLU A 223 19.51 19.15 46.18
C GLU A 223 19.00 17.82 46.74
N GLU A 224 18.92 17.71 48.08
CA GLU A 224 18.24 16.61 48.78
C GLU A 224 16.85 16.40 48.16
N GLU A 225 16.64 15.22 47.58
CA GLU A 225 15.39 14.85 46.91
C GLU A 225 14.24 14.79 47.93
N ASP A 226 13.40 15.83 47.91
CA ASP A 226 12.04 15.78 48.41
C ASP A 226 11.22 14.90 47.44
N THR A 227 11.00 13.63 47.79
CA THR A 227 10.26 12.67 46.94
C THR A 227 8.85 13.18 46.61
N PRO A 228 8.48 13.43 45.33
CA PRO A 228 7.11 13.70 44.98
C PRO A 228 6.38 12.38 44.69
N ALA A 229 5.25 12.21 45.39
CA ALA A 229 4.29 11.15 45.18
C ALA A 229 3.89 11.02 43.70
N THR A 230 3.88 9.77 43.24
CA THR A 230 3.35 9.30 41.96
C THR A 230 2.04 9.96 41.57
N ASN A 231 2.03 10.72 40.48
CA ASN A 231 0.81 11.06 39.76
C ASN A 231 1.05 11.05 38.24
N THR A 232 1.14 9.85 37.67
CA THR A 232 1.18 9.63 36.23
C THR A 232 -0.21 9.85 35.63
N ARG A 233 -0.53 11.10 35.26
CA ARG A 233 -1.58 11.40 34.28
C ARG A 233 -0.93 11.64 32.92
N SER A 234 -0.88 10.59 32.10
CA SER A 234 -0.55 10.68 30.68
C SER A 234 -1.57 11.57 29.96
N HIS A 235 -1.14 12.76 29.54
CA HIS A 235 -1.95 13.68 28.75
C HIS A 235 -1.96 13.24 27.27
N THR A 236 -2.59 12.12 26.95
CA THR A 236 -2.94 11.81 25.55
C THR A 236 -4.20 12.61 25.19
N PRO A 237 -4.17 13.51 24.19
CA PRO A 237 -5.35 14.23 23.75
C PRO A 237 -6.34 13.25 23.14
N ARG A 238 -7.46 12.99 23.84
CA ARG A 238 -8.58 12.21 23.31
C ARG A 238 -9.32 13.06 22.28
N MET A 239 -9.21 12.69 21.01
CA MET A 239 -10.10 13.19 19.97
C MET A 239 -11.55 12.94 20.36
N SER A 240 -12.41 13.95 20.23
CA SER A 240 -13.84 13.77 20.47
C SER A 240 -14.44 12.83 19.43
N ALA A 241 -15.41 11.99 19.85
CA ALA A 241 -16.13 11.09 18.93
C ALA A 241 -16.81 11.84 17.77
N ARG A 242 -17.09 13.14 17.94
CA ARG A 242 -17.63 14.03 16.90
C ARG A 242 -16.59 14.32 15.81
N THR A 243 -15.34 14.52 16.19
CA THR A 243 -14.22 14.72 15.25
C THR A 243 -13.98 13.45 14.44
N TYR A 244 -14.03 12.28 15.08
CA TYR A 244 -13.86 10.99 14.41
C TYR A 244 -14.97 10.71 13.38
N ARG A 245 -16.23 11.03 13.69
CA ARG A 245 -17.37 10.82 12.76
C ARG A 245 -17.33 11.73 11.52
N ASN A 246 -16.69 12.89 11.59
CA ASN A 246 -16.62 13.80 10.45
C ASN A 246 -15.56 13.39 9.42
N LEU A 247 -14.56 12.59 9.82
CA LEU A 247 -13.53 12.08 8.91
C LEU A 247 -14.05 11.05 7.90
N PHE A 248 -15.16 10.37 8.21
CA PHE A 248 -15.70 9.28 7.39
C PHE A 248 -17.04 9.62 6.71
N LYS A 249 -17.46 10.89 6.76
CA LYS A 249 -18.59 11.38 5.97
C LYS A 249 -18.10 11.93 4.64
N THR A 250 -17.58 11.05 3.79
CA THR A 250 -17.49 11.31 2.35
C THR A 250 -18.90 11.30 1.77
N LYS A 251 -19.24 12.39 1.07
CA LYS A 251 -20.50 12.59 0.36
C LYS A 251 -20.74 11.44 -0.63
N ILE A 252 -21.87 10.76 -0.46
CA ILE A 252 -22.62 10.11 -1.54
C ILE A 252 -23.60 11.17 -2.06
#